data_AF-A0A3D5SNP1-F1
#
_entry.id   AF-A0A3D5SNP1-F1
#
_cell.length_a   1.000
_cell.length_b   1.000
_cell.length_c   1.000
_cell.angle_alpha   90.00
_cell.angle_beta   90.00
_cell.angle_gamma   90.00
#
_symmetry.space_group_name_H-M   'P 1'
#
loop_
_entity.id
_entity.type
_entity.pdbx_description
1 polymer ?
#
loop_
_entity_poly.entity_id
_entity_poly.type
_entity_poly.pdbx_seq_one_letter_code
_entity_poly.pdbx_strand_id
1 'polypeptide(L)'
;MTETSLRGSENVIALKLEAERLRESLISIRRQIHAHPEYGFHEHETARLVAATLDELGARVRCGVAKTGVVGELGEGTPVVAIRADM
;
A
#
# COMPACT_ATOMS: atom_id res chain seq x y z
N MET A 1 4.61 -5.39 36.17
CA MET A 1 4.48 -4.45 35.05
C MET A 1 5.85 -4.33 34.40
N THR A 2 6.21 -5.11 33.37
CA THR A 2 7.43 -4.79 32.59
C THR A 2 7.57 -5.52 31.24
N GLU A 3 7.12 -6.76 31.04
CA GLU A 3 7.45 -7.46 29.77
C GLU A 3 6.62 -7.05 28.54
N THR A 4 5.30 -6.86 28.68
CA THR A 4 4.42 -6.54 27.52
C THR A 4 4.70 -5.16 26.93
N SER A 5 5.09 -4.19 27.76
CA SER A 5 5.38 -2.82 27.31
C SER A 5 6.68 -2.76 26.51
N LEU A 6 7.71 -3.49 26.93
CA LEU A 6 9.02 -3.54 26.26
C LEU A 6 8.90 -4.18 24.86
N ARG A 7 8.13 -5.27 24.75
CA ARG A 7 7.87 -6.00 23.48
C ARG A 7 7.07 -5.17 22.47
N GLY A 8 6.16 -4.32 22.95
CA GLY A 8 5.43 -3.37 22.11
C GLY A 8 6.36 -2.32 21.50
N SER A 9 7.24 -1.73 22.31
CA SER A 9 8.23 -0.76 21.82
C SER A 9 9.26 -1.35 20.85
N GLU A 10 9.71 -2.58 21.07
CA GLU A 10 10.62 -3.29 20.14
C GLU A 10 9.97 -3.51 18.76
N ASN A 11 8.70 -3.94 18.73
CA ASN A 11 7.97 -4.14 17.49
C ASN A 11 7.75 -2.85 16.70
N VAL A 12 7.51 -1.72 17.40
CA VAL A 12 7.35 -0.41 16.74
C VAL A 12 8.67 0.05 16.13
N ILE A 13 9.81 -0.16 16.81
CA ILE A 13 11.12 0.17 16.27
C ILE A 13 11.41 -0.68 15.02
N ALA A 14 11.16 -1.98 15.08
CA ALA A 14 11.35 -2.88 13.94
C ALA A 14 10.49 -2.47 12.74
N LEU A 15 9.20 -2.15 12.97
CA LEU A 15 8.30 -1.67 11.92
C LEU A 15 8.80 -0.37 11.29
N LYS A 16 9.27 0.57 12.11
CA LYS A 16 9.81 1.84 11.62
C LYS A 16 11.06 1.63 10.77
N LEU A 17 11.96 0.74 11.19
CA LEU A 17 13.15 0.41 10.42
C LEU A 17 12.80 -0.20 9.06
N GLU A 18 11.83 -1.10 9.02
CA GLU A 18 11.39 -1.69 7.74
C GLU A 18 10.72 -0.65 6.84
N ALA A 19 9.92 0.25 7.39
CA ALA A 19 9.35 1.37 6.63
C ALA A 19 10.44 2.29 6.04
N GLU A 20 11.51 2.58 6.79
CA GLU A 20 12.65 3.35 6.29
C GLU A 20 13.41 2.62 5.18
N ARG A 21 13.47 1.28 5.22
CA ARG A 21 14.08 0.48 4.13
C ARG A 21 13.30 0.57 2.82
N LEU A 22 11.99 0.80 2.88
CA LEU A 22 11.13 1.03 1.72
C LEU A 22 11.20 2.47 1.18
N ARG A 23 11.91 3.39 1.85
CA ARG A 23 11.88 4.83 1.52
C ARG A 23 12.26 5.10 0.06
N GLU A 24 13.33 4.51 -0.45
CA GLU A 24 13.80 4.77 -1.82
C GLU A 24 12.86 4.17 -2.88
N SER A 25 12.28 2.99 -2.64
CA SER A 25 11.31 2.39 -3.56
C SER A 25 10.01 3.21 -3.61
N LEU A 26 9.52 3.68 -2.46
CA LEU A 26 8.35 4.57 -2.38
C LEU A 26 8.60 5.92 -3.09
N ILE A 27 9.80 6.50 -2.94
CA ILE A 27 10.20 7.71 -3.67
C ILE A 27 10.20 7.45 -5.18
N SER A 28 10.70 6.29 -5.61
CA SER A 28 10.71 5.89 -7.02
C SER A 28 9.30 5.76 -7.60
N ILE A 29 8.41 5.04 -6.90
CA ILE A 29 7.00 4.90 -7.29
C ILE A 29 6.32 6.27 -7.41
N ARG A 30 6.49 7.14 -6.41
CA ARG A 30 5.94 8.49 -6.45
C ARG A 30 6.45 9.26 -7.68
N ARG A 31 7.75 9.22 -7.96
CA ARG A 31 8.34 9.88 -9.13
C ARG A 31 7.81 9.32 -10.44
N GLN A 32 7.61 8.01 -10.54
CA GLN A 32 7.03 7.37 -11.72
C GLN A 32 5.61 7.85 -12.00
N ILE A 33 4.75 7.87 -10.97
CA ILE A 33 3.37 8.36 -11.07
C ILE A 33 3.37 9.85 -11.46
N HIS A 34 4.18 10.68 -10.80
CA HIS A 34 4.22 12.12 -11.08
C HIS A 34 4.87 12.48 -12.42
N ALA A 35 5.70 11.61 -12.99
CA ALA A 35 6.27 11.83 -14.32
C ALA A 35 5.24 11.64 -15.44
N HIS A 36 4.17 10.88 -15.20
CA HIS A 36 3.11 10.60 -16.16
C HIS A 36 1.74 10.80 -15.49
N PRO A 37 1.35 12.04 -15.14
CA PRO A 37 0.08 12.29 -14.49
C PRO A 37 -1.08 11.91 -15.42
N GLU A 38 -2.04 11.17 -14.89
CA GLU A 38 -3.25 10.76 -15.59
C GLU A 38 -4.46 11.57 -15.07
N TYR A 39 -5.52 11.66 -15.88
CA TYR A 39 -6.73 12.39 -15.51
C TYR A 39 -7.72 11.50 -14.76
N GLY A 40 -8.60 12.14 -13.99
CA GLY A 40 -9.74 11.52 -13.32
C GLY A 40 -10.46 10.48 -14.20
N PHE A 41 -10.53 9.23 -13.73
CA PHE A 41 -11.13 8.07 -14.39
C PHE A 41 -10.39 7.51 -15.63
N HIS A 42 -9.18 8.00 -15.89
CA HIS A 42 -8.30 7.59 -16.99
C HIS A 42 -6.90 7.16 -16.51
N GLU A 43 -6.75 6.86 -15.22
CA GLU A 43 -5.52 6.43 -14.54
C GLU A 43 -5.18 4.96 -14.83
N HIS A 44 -5.08 4.59 -16.11
CA HIS A 44 -4.89 3.21 -16.54
C HIS A 44 -3.51 2.66 -16.17
N GLU A 45 -2.46 3.48 -16.32
CA GLU A 45 -1.09 3.10 -16.00
C GLU A 45 -0.88 3.07 -14.48
N THR A 46 -1.41 4.06 -13.76
CA THR A 46 -1.36 4.13 -12.30
C THR A 46 -2.14 2.98 -11.67
N ALA A 47 -3.35 2.68 -12.17
CA ALA A 47 -4.12 1.52 -11.72
C ALA A 47 -3.37 0.20 -11.95
N ARG A 48 -2.69 0.04 -13.10
CA ARG A 48 -1.88 -1.15 -13.39
C ARG A 48 -0.71 -1.28 -12.43
N LEU A 49 -0.01 -0.18 -12.15
CA LEU A 49 1.08 -0.14 -11.19
C LEU A 49 0.60 -0.55 -9.80
N VAL A 50 -0.48 0.05 -9.30
CA VAL A 50 -1.06 -0.28 -7.99
C VAL A 50 -1.49 -1.74 -7.91
N ALA A 51 -2.17 -2.25 -8.95
CA ALA A 51 -2.60 -3.64 -8.98
C ALA A 51 -1.42 -4.63 -8.95
N ALA A 52 -0.37 -4.38 -9.73
CA ALA A 52 0.83 -5.21 -9.74
C ALA A 52 1.55 -5.18 -8.39
N THR A 53 1.73 -4.01 -7.78
CA THR A 53 2.36 -3.89 -6.46
C THR A 53 1.56 -4.62 -5.37
N LEU A 54 0.22 -4.54 -5.40
CA LEU A 54 -0.62 -5.26 -4.43
C LEU A 54 -0.56 -6.79 -4.63
N ASP A 55 -0.51 -7.26 -5.87
CA ASP A 55 -0.36 -8.68 -6.20
C ASP A 55 1.00 -9.23 -5.73
N GLU A 56 2.09 -8.48 -5.95
CA GLU A 56 3.43 -8.81 -5.45
C GLU A 56 3.49 -8.91 -3.92
N LEU A 57 2.66 -8.13 -3.20
CA LEU A 57 2.51 -8.19 -1.75
C LEU A 57 1.61 -9.34 -1.28
N GLY A 58 1.05 -10.14 -2.19
CA GLY A 58 0.19 -11.29 -1.89
C GLY A 58 -1.25 -10.92 -1.55
N ALA A 59 -1.70 -9.72 -1.94
CA ALA A 59 -3.10 -9.32 -1.76
C ALA A 59 -4.01 -9.96 -2.81
N ARG A 60 -5.27 -10.20 -2.47
CA ARG A 60 -6.32 -10.50 -3.45
C ARG A 60 -6.73 -9.19 -4.10
N VAL A 61 -6.41 -9.01 -5.39
CA VAL A 61 -6.61 -7.74 -6.11
C VAL A 61 -7.84 -7.80 -7.00
N ARG A 62 -8.68 -6.75 -6.93
CA ARG A 62 -9.80 -6.51 -7.84
C ARG A 62 -9.64 -5.15 -8.52
N CYS A 63 -9.48 -5.19 -9.84
CA CYS A 63 -9.38 -4.03 -10.71
C CYS A 63 -10.74 -3.65 -11.33
N GLY A 64 -10.81 -2.51 -11.99
CA GLY A 64 -12.02 -2.11 -12.74
C GLY A 64 -13.11 -1.48 -11.87
N VAL A 65 -12.81 -1.15 -10.60
CA VAL A 65 -13.78 -0.59 -9.68
C VAL A 65 -14.02 0.88 -10.06
N ALA A 66 -15.24 1.22 -10.45
CA ALA A 66 -15.56 2.56 -10.96
C ALA A 66 -14.60 3.03 -12.09
N LYS A 67 -14.32 2.13 -13.04
CA LYS A 67 -13.37 2.27 -14.18
C LYS A 67 -11.94 1.90 -13.83
N THR A 68 -11.18 2.79 -13.20
CA THR A 68 -9.73 2.62 -12.96
C THR A 68 -9.39 2.23 -11.52
N GLY A 69 -10.38 2.23 -10.61
CA GLY A 69 -10.14 1.91 -9.21
C GLY A 69 -9.67 0.47 -8.97
N VAL A 70 -8.82 0.33 -7.95
CA VAL A 70 -8.23 -0.94 -7.50
C VAL A 70 -8.56 -1.15 -6.02
N VAL A 71 -8.96 -2.37 -5.67
CA VAL A 71 -9.16 -2.80 -4.28
C VAL A 71 -8.26 -4.01 -4.01
N GLY A 72 -7.44 -3.94 -2.98
CA GLY A 72 -6.62 -5.06 -2.50
C GLY A 72 -7.06 -5.50 -1.11
N GLU A 73 -7.19 -6.80 -0.90
CA GLU A 73 -7.51 -7.40 0.40
C GLU A 73 -6.36 -8.30 0.86
N LEU A 74 -5.87 -8.10 2.08
CA LEU A 74 -4.79 -8.88 2.67
C LEU A 74 -5.21 -9.43 4.03
N GLY A 75 -5.06 -10.75 4.22
CA GLY A 75 -5.46 -11.44 5.44
C GLY A 75 -6.98 -11.65 5.57
N GLU A 76 -7.39 -12.11 6.75
CA GLU A 76 -8.77 -12.45 7.13
C GLU A 76 -8.95 -12.17 8.63
N GLY A 77 -10.16 -11.78 9.06
CA GLY A 77 -10.49 -11.59 10.48
C GLY A 77 -11.22 -10.29 10.81
N THR A 78 -11.43 -10.04 12.11
CA THR A 78 -12.12 -8.86 12.64
C THR A 78 -11.32 -8.24 13.80
N PRO A 79 -11.18 -6.90 13.87
CA PRO A 79 -11.76 -5.90 12.97
C PRO A 79 -11.02 -5.78 11.63
N VAL A 80 -11.74 -5.37 10.58
CA VAL A 80 -11.17 -5.04 9.28
C VAL A 80 -10.69 -3.59 9.29
N VAL A 81 -9.48 -3.34 8.79
CA VAL A 81 -8.92 -2.00 8.60
C VAL A 81 -8.86 -1.68 7.12
N ALA A 82 -9.45 -0.54 6.73
CA ALA A 82 -9.42 -0.05 5.35
C ALA A 82 -8.53 1.19 5.24
N ILE A 83 -7.66 1.20 4.23
CA ILE A 83 -6.84 2.36 3.85
C ILE A 83 -7.29 2.78 2.45
N ARG A 84 -7.62 4.07 2.26
CA ARG A 84 -8.10 4.62 0.99
C ARG A 84 -7.24 5.80 0.56
N ALA A 85 -6.88 5.82 -0.72
CA ALA A 85 -6.25 6.94 -1.39
C ALA A 85 -6.90 7.16 -2.76
N ASP A 86 -6.84 8.38 -3.26
CA ASP A 86 -7.04 8.71 -4.68
C ASP A 86 -5.76 8.48 -5.48
N MET A 87 -5.94 8.36 -6.80
CA MET A 87 -4.88 8.16 -7.80
C MET A 87 -4.87 9.34 -8.75
#